data_AF-A0A831X5R1-F1
#
_entry.id   AF-A0A831X5R1-F1
#
_cell.length_a   1.000
_cell.length_b   1.000
_cell.length_c   1.000
_cell.angle_alpha   90.00
_cell.angle_beta   90.00
_cell.angle_gamma   90.00
#
_symmetry.space_group_name_H-M   'P 1'
#
loop_
_entity.id
_entity.type
_entity.pdbx_description
1 polymer ?
#
loop_
_entity_poly.entity_id
_entity_poly.type
_entity_poly.pdbx_seq_one_letter_code
_entity_poly.pdbx_strand_id
1 'polypeptide(L)' 'MKRMDWVIAISFIAVGFTCLIMSMSFIDHSESAHVFIMSAIRYCLWMGIPLVIISLFYMWIKDRNRRKG' A
#
# COMPACT_ATOMS: atom_id res chain seq x y z
N MET A 1 0.91 -18.13 10.57
CA MET A 1 0.90 -17.03 9.59
C MET A 1 1.50 -17.56 8.29
N LYS A 2 0.81 -17.51 7.14
CA LYS A 2 1.48 -17.89 5.89
C LYS A 2 2.53 -16.81 5.60
N ARG A 3 3.74 -17.20 5.19
CA ARG A 3 4.82 -16.24 4.84
C ARG A 3 4.34 -15.13 3.90
N MET A 4 3.37 -15.45 3.04
CA MET A 4 2.71 -14.50 2.14
C MET A 4 1.97 -13.36 2.86
N ASP A 5 1.23 -13.63 3.95
CA ASP A 5 0.54 -12.59 4.73
C ASP A 5 1.55 -11.56 5.29
N TRP A 6 2.71 -12.04 5.74
CA TRP A 6 3.76 -11.18 6.30
C TRP A 6 4.44 -10.32 5.23
N VAL A 7 4.69 -10.88 4.04
CA VAL A 7 5.27 -10.15 2.91
C VAL A 7 4.33 -9.02 2.44
N ILE A 8 3.02 -9.27 2.40
CA ILE A 8 2.03 -8.26 1.99
C ILE A 8 1.99 -7.11 3.01
N ALA A 9 2.01 -7.41 4.31
CA ALA A 9 2.02 -6.39 5.35
C ALA A 9 3.28 -5.51 5.28
N ILE A 10 4.46 -6.10 5.11
CA ILE A 10 5.73 -5.35 4.99
C ILE A 10 5.73 -4.48 3.74
N SER A 11 5.27 -5.02 2.60
CA SER A 11 5.15 -4.26 1.37
C SER A 11 4.22 -3.05 1.53
N PHE A 12 3.08 -3.22 2.21
CA PHE A 12 2.13 -2.14 2.45
C PHE A 12 2.73 -1.03 3.33
N ILE A 13 3.46 -1.42 4.40
CA ILE A 13 4.17 -0.49 5.27
C ILE A 13 5.25 0.27 4.49
N ALA A 14 6.06 -0.44 3.68
CA ALA A 14 7.13 0.18 2.91
C ALA A 14 6.59 1.23 1.93
N VAL A 15 5.54 0.90 1.17
CA VAL A 15 4.91 1.81 0.20
C VAL A 15 4.35 3.06 0.90
N GLY A 16 3.59 2.86 1.99
CA GLY A 16 3.05 3.97 2.78
C GLY A 16 4.14 4.85 3.37
N PHE A 17 5.23 4.24 3.87
CA PHE A 17 6.36 4.94 4.46
C PHE A 17 7.11 5.79 3.43
N THR A 18 7.34 5.28 2.21
CA THR A 18 7.94 6.07 1.12
C THR A 18 7.10 7.29 0.74
N CYS A 19 5.76 7.17 0.71
CA CYS A 19 4.89 8.33 0.48
C CYS A 19 4.97 9.34 1.61
N LEU A 20 5.04 8.88 2.86
CA LEU A 20 5.15 9.75 4.03
C LEU A 20 6.48 10.54 4.03
N ILE A 21 7.60 9.88 3.73
CA ILE A 21 8.91 10.52 3.62
C ILE A 21 8.92 11.58 2.53
N MET A 22 8.31 11.27 1.39
CA MET A 22 8.17 12.21 0.28
C MET A 22 7.38 13.44 0.73
N SER A 23 6.20 13.26 1.34
CA SER A 23 5.43 14.38 1.92
C SER A 23 6.24 15.23 2.91
N MET A 24 7.06 14.60 3.75
CA MET A 24 7.90 15.31 4.72
C MET A 24 9.04 16.10 4.05
N SER A 25 9.63 15.57 2.98
CA SER A 25 10.73 16.21 2.25
C SER A 25 10.26 17.42 1.41
N PHE A 26 8.99 17.46 1.00
CA PHE A 26 8.45 18.56 0.18
C PHE A 26 8.16 19.85 0.96
N ILE A 27 8.18 19.82 2.30
CA ILE A 27 8.02 21.03 3.12
C ILE A 27 9.20 22.00 2.95
N ASP A 28 10.36 21.52 2.50
CA ASP A 28 11.60 22.30 2.42
C ASP A 28 11.83 23.02 1.07
N HIS A 29 11.12 22.66 -0.01
CA HIS A 29 11.35 23.21 -1.37
C HIS A 29 10.03 23.69 -2.04
N SER A 30 9.72 24.97 -1.82
CA SER A 30 8.38 25.56 -1.94
C SER A 30 8.03 26.21 -3.29
N GLU A 31 8.35 25.61 -4.45
CA GLU A 31 8.01 26.26 -5.76
C GLU A 31 7.34 25.31 -6.77
N SER A 32 7.50 23.98 -6.65
CA SER A 32 6.95 23.00 -7.62
C SER A 32 6.27 21.80 -6.96
N ALA A 33 6.02 21.87 -5.65
CA ALA A 33 5.57 20.75 -4.83
C ALA A 33 4.19 20.20 -5.22
N HIS A 34 3.28 21.04 -5.69
CA HIS A 34 1.87 20.64 -5.88
C HIS A 34 1.68 19.57 -6.96
N VAL A 35 2.43 19.66 -8.07
CA VAL A 35 2.33 18.71 -9.19
C VAL A 35 2.99 17.36 -8.85
N PHE A 36 4.05 17.41 -8.05
CA PHE A 36 4.75 16.22 -7.56
C PHE A 36 3.96 15.48 -6.48
N ILE A 37 3.35 16.20 -5.53
CA ILE A 37 2.51 15.61 -4.48
C ILE A 37 1.30 14.89 -5.08
N MET A 38 0.62 15.50 -6.04
CA MET A 38 -0.55 14.89 -6.69
C MET A 38 -0.18 13.62 -7.47
N SER A 39 0.99 13.61 -8.11
CA SER A 39 1.51 12.42 -8.78
C SER A 39 1.88 11.33 -7.76
N ALA A 40 2.58 11.67 -6.69
CA ALA A 40 2.98 10.73 -5.64
C ALA A 40 1.77 10.08 -4.95
N ILE A 41 0.75 10.87 -4.59
CA ILE A 41 -0.51 10.37 -4.00
C ILE A 41 -1.21 9.43 -4.98
N ARG A 42 -1.28 9.81 -6.27
CA ARG A 42 -1.89 8.99 -7.31
C ARG A 42 -1.18 7.63 -7.42
N TYR A 43 0.15 7.59 -7.47
CA TYR A 43 0.91 6.34 -7.48
C TYR A 43 0.75 5.54 -6.18
N CYS A 44 0.71 6.22 -5.02
CA CYS A 44 0.53 5.57 -3.72
C CYS A 44 -0.82 4.85 -3.62
N LEU A 45 -1.90 5.51 -4.01
CA LEU A 45 -3.23 4.90 -4.04
C LEU A 45 -3.30 3.81 -5.10
N TRP A 46 -2.72 4.03 -6.29
CA TRP A 46 -2.72 3.02 -7.35
C TRP A 46 -1.97 1.73 -6.98
N MET A 47 -0.88 1.83 -6.21
CA MET A 47 -0.13 0.66 -5.75
C MET A 47 -0.76 0.00 -4.51
N GLY A 48 -1.40 0.78 -3.64
CA GLY A 48 -2.07 0.27 -2.45
C GLY A 48 -3.30 -0.58 -2.76
N ILE A 49 -4.13 -0.16 -3.72
CA ILE A 49 -5.38 -0.84 -4.10
C ILE A 49 -5.17 -2.32 -4.52
N PRO A 50 -4.29 -2.65 -5.48
CA PRO A 50 -4.09 -4.04 -5.91
C PRO A 50 -3.53 -4.91 -4.78
N LEU A 51 -2.69 -4.36 -3.92
CA LEU A 51 -2.15 -5.08 -2.76
C LEU A 51 -3.25 -5.47 -1.77
N VAL A 52 -4.14 -4.52 -1.45
CA VAL A 52 -5.27 -4.75 -0.53
C VAL A 52 -6.25 -5.76 -1.11
N ILE A 53 -6.54 -5.67 -2.42
CA ILE A 53 -7.44 -6.61 -3.12
C ILE A 53 -6.88 -8.03 -3.03
N ILE A 54 -5.59 -8.24 -3.35
CA ILE A 54 -4.96 -9.56 -3.28
C ILE A 54 -5.04 -10.12 -1.85
N SER A 55 -4.76 -9.29 -0.85
CA SER A 55 -4.78 -9.71 0.56
C SER A 55 -6.19 -10.12 1.01
N LEU A 56 -7.20 -9.31 0.69
CA LEU A 56 -8.60 -9.62 0.99
C LEU A 56 -9.07 -10.88 0.26
N PHE A 57 -8.74 -11.02 -1.02
CA PHE A 57 -9.13 -12.17 -1.83
C PHE A 57 -8.53 -13.47 -1.28
N TYR A 58 -7.25 -13.43 -0.87
CA TYR A 58 -6.57 -14.57 -0.26
C TYR A 58 -7.22 -14.95 1.08
N MET A 59 -7.57 -13.96 1.90
CA MET A 59 -8.26 -14.19 3.17
C MET A 59 -9.66 -14.78 2.95
N TRP A 60 -10.38 -14.30 1.95
CA TRP A 60 -11.75 -14.74 1.64
C TRP A 60 -11.79 -16.17 1.12
N ILE A 61 -10.86 -16.56 0.23
CA ILE A 61 -10.70 -17.95 -0.22
C ILE A 61 -10.36 -18.87 0.95
N LYS A 62 -9.43 -18.43 1.82
CA LYS A 62 -9.01 -19.22 2.98
C LYS A 62 -10.16 -19.43 3.97
N ASP A 63 -10.99 -18.42 4.22
CA ASP A 63 -12.17 -18.53 5.07
C ASP A 63 -13.23 -19.46 4.46
N ARG A 64 -13.49 -19.33 3.16
CA ARG A 64 -14.40 -20.22 2.41
C ARG A 64 -13.95 -21.67 2.45
N ASN A 65 -12.64 -21.94 2.37
CA ASN A 65 -12.11 -23.29 2.40
C ASN A 65 -12.16 -23.90 3.82
N ARG A 66 -12.11 -23.06 4.87
CA ARG A 66 -12.27 -23.48 6.27
C ARG A 66 -13.72 -23.84 6.61
N ARG A 67 -14.71 -23.19 6.01
CA ARG A 67 -16.13 -23.45 6.29
C ARG A 67 -16.72 -24.66 5.54
N LYS A 68 -16.00 -25.21 4.56
CA LYS A 68 -16.43 -26.39 3.80
C LYS A 68 -15.82 -27.70 4.30
N GLY A 69 -14.95 -27.65 5.32
CA GLY A 69 -14.32 -28.81 5.96
C GLY A 69 -14.95 -29.11 7.30
#